data_AF-A0A2P8W7N6-F1
#
_entry.id   AF-A0A2P8W7N6-F1
#
_cell.length_a   1.000
_cell.length_b   1.000
_cell.length_c   1.000
_cell.angle_alpha   90.00
_cell.angle_beta   90.00
_cell.angle_gamma   90.00
#
_symmetry.space_group_name_H-M   'P 1'
#
loop_
_entity.id
_entity.type
_entity.pdbx_description
1 polymer ?
#
loop_
_entity_poly.entity_id
_entity_poly.type
_entity_poly.pdbx_seq_one_letter_code
_entity_poly.pdbx_strand_id
1 'polypeptide(L)'
;MKALPWRWVLPPLLLAGLAALLLTLSPARLLNLNAPPLESLIVERTVLNDQGITLKVRAEGSAPMTIAQVQVDGAYWAFTQQPPDPIRRLATATVQIPYPWVEGEAHHVQFLTNTGVVVAHPIDVALPTPALSLATLLGYGWLGLYVGLVPVGLGMLCYPYLKVLGQRGLTFVLTLTLGMLAFLLVDTLQEGLELAGKAAAAFQGQALVWFAATVACLALFAVGRRQGKPPEGTALSTYMALGIGLHNLGEGLAIGTAFALGEIALGSFLVIGFTLHNLTEGLGIVAPLLRKQKLRWQTCVALAALAGLPAVIGLWVGAFAFSPHWAALFLGIGAGAILQVIIELGTYLQRQLHLSRLSGLAGLSLAGFTTGLLVMYSTALLVKF
;
A
#
# COMPACT_ATOMS: atom_id res chain seq x y z
N MET A 1 -15.86 -21.65 -35.88
CA MET A 1 -14.67 -20.91 -35.37
C MET A 1 -13.90 -20.42 -36.58
N LYS A 2 -13.86 -19.10 -36.85
CA LYS A 2 -13.09 -18.56 -37.99
C LYS A 2 -11.60 -18.72 -37.68
N ALA A 3 -10.86 -19.39 -38.56
CA ALA A 3 -9.41 -19.54 -38.41
C ALA A 3 -8.77 -18.15 -38.27
N LEU A 4 -8.06 -17.93 -37.16
CA LEU A 4 -7.35 -16.68 -36.92
C LEU A 4 -6.35 -16.49 -38.08
N PRO A 5 -6.45 -15.42 -38.91
CA PRO A 5 -5.65 -15.34 -40.12
C PRO A 5 -4.17 -15.27 -39.73
N TRP A 6 -3.33 -16.13 -40.32
CA TRP A 6 -1.90 -16.25 -39.99
C TRP A 6 -1.14 -14.92 -39.98
N ARG A 7 -1.61 -13.94 -40.77
CA ARG A 7 -1.13 -12.55 -40.82
C ARG A 7 -1.23 -11.79 -39.49
N TRP A 8 -2.11 -12.20 -38.57
CA TRP A 8 -2.21 -11.63 -37.22
C TRP A 8 -1.28 -12.32 -36.21
N VAL A 9 -0.82 -13.53 -36.52
CA VAL A 9 0.12 -14.29 -35.68
C VAL A 9 1.57 -14.04 -36.10
N LEU A 10 1.80 -13.70 -37.37
CA LEU A 10 3.13 -13.45 -37.92
C LEU A 10 3.88 -12.28 -37.24
N PRO A 11 3.28 -11.09 -37.02
CA PRO A 11 3.97 -10.00 -36.34
C PRO A 11 4.43 -10.34 -34.90
N PRO A 12 3.59 -10.90 -34.01
CA PRO A 12 4.07 -11.28 -32.67
C PRO A 12 5.07 -12.44 -32.69
N LEU A 13 4.97 -13.38 -33.64
CA LEU A 13 5.99 -14.43 -33.82
C LEU A 13 7.35 -13.87 -34.26
N LEU A 14 7.35 -12.93 -35.22
CA LEU A 14 8.57 -12.26 -35.67
C LEU A 14 9.17 -11.41 -34.56
N LEU A 15 8.35 -10.69 -33.80
CA LEU A 15 8.81 -9.92 -32.64
C LEU A 15 9.40 -10.83 -31.57
N ALA A 16 8.75 -11.96 -31.26
CA ALA A 16 9.26 -12.94 -30.30
C ALA A 16 10.56 -13.59 -30.78
N GLY A 17 10.66 -13.90 -32.08
CA GLY A 17 11.87 -14.41 -32.71
C GLY A 17 13.02 -13.41 -32.67
N LEU A 18 12.76 -12.13 -32.97
CA LEU A 18 13.74 -11.05 -32.89
C LEU A 18 14.19 -10.80 -31.44
N ALA A 19 13.26 -10.82 -30.48
CA ALA A 19 13.58 -10.70 -29.06
C ALA A 19 14.42 -11.88 -28.58
N ALA A 20 14.07 -13.12 -28.95
CA ALA A 20 14.86 -14.30 -28.63
C ALA A 20 16.27 -14.24 -29.27
N LEU A 21 16.38 -13.77 -30.51
CA LEU A 21 17.65 -13.55 -31.18
C LEU A 21 18.50 -12.49 -30.47
N LEU A 22 17.92 -11.37 -30.08
CA LEU A 22 18.59 -10.31 -29.32
C LEU A 22 19.04 -10.79 -27.93
N LEU A 23 18.21 -11.56 -27.23
CA LEU A 23 18.55 -12.11 -25.92
C LEU A 23 19.67 -13.15 -25.98
N THR A 24 19.70 -13.98 -27.04
CA THR A 24 20.74 -15.00 -27.24
C THR A 24 22.06 -14.43 -27.72
N LEU A 25 22.03 -13.48 -28.66
CA LEU A 25 23.22 -12.82 -29.16
C LEU A 25 23.79 -11.80 -28.17
N SER A 26 22.94 -11.20 -27.34
CA SER A 26 23.25 -10.13 -26.39
C SER A 26 24.03 -8.97 -27.05
N PRO A 27 23.40 -7.84 -27.41
CA PRO A 27 24.06 -6.75 -28.13
C PRO A 27 25.37 -6.27 -27.49
N ALA A 28 25.47 -6.34 -26.16
CA ALA A 28 26.69 -6.03 -25.42
C ALA A 28 27.88 -6.94 -25.79
N ARG A 29 27.63 -8.23 -26.02
CA ARG A 29 28.65 -9.21 -26.43
C ARG A 29 29.08 -9.01 -27.88
N LEU A 30 28.14 -8.63 -28.75
CA LEU A 30 28.42 -8.21 -30.13
C LEU A 30 29.28 -6.94 -30.20
N LEU A 31 29.14 -6.04 -29.23
CA LEU A 31 29.86 -4.78 -29.14
C LEU A 31 31.12 -4.84 -28.25
N ASN A 32 31.51 -6.03 -27.76
CA ASN A 32 32.61 -6.23 -26.80
C ASN A 32 32.54 -5.31 -25.56
N LEU A 33 31.33 -4.99 -25.10
CA LEU A 33 31.09 -4.19 -23.91
C LEU A 33 31.19 -5.09 -22.67
N ASN A 34 32.36 -5.12 -22.04
CA ASN A 34 32.57 -5.79 -20.76
C ASN A 34 32.30 -4.81 -19.61
N ALA A 35 31.10 -4.83 -19.06
CA ALA A 35 30.81 -4.14 -17.81
C ALA A 35 31.25 -5.00 -16.61
N PRO A 36 31.91 -4.44 -15.59
CA PRO A 36 32.18 -5.17 -14.36
C PRO A 36 30.86 -5.64 -13.72
N PRO A 37 30.87 -6.77 -12.99
CA PRO A 37 29.67 -7.22 -12.31
C PRO A 37 29.22 -6.14 -11.32
N LEU A 38 27.97 -5.73 -11.46
CA LEU A 38 27.37 -4.79 -10.53
C LEU A 38 27.19 -5.53 -9.20
N GLU A 39 27.76 -5.05 -8.10
CA GLU A 39 27.49 -5.57 -6.76
C GLU A 39 26.54 -4.60 -6.07
N SER A 40 25.31 -5.07 -5.81
CA SER A 40 24.28 -4.34 -5.08
C SER A 40 23.60 -5.32 -4.13
N LEU A 41 23.49 -4.90 -2.87
CA LEU A 41 22.82 -5.64 -1.82
C LEU A 41 21.70 -4.76 -1.28
N ILE A 42 20.52 -5.33 -1.08
CA ILE A 42 19.38 -4.61 -0.49
C ILE A 42 18.99 -5.31 0.79
N VAL A 43 18.82 -4.53 1.86
CA VAL A 43 18.23 -5.01 3.11
C VAL A 43 16.72 -5.01 2.97
N GLU A 44 16.10 -6.18 3.00
CA GLU A 44 14.65 -6.35 2.90
C GLU A 44 13.95 -6.25 4.25
N ARG A 45 14.64 -6.59 5.34
CA ARG A 45 14.09 -6.62 6.70
C ARG A 45 15.19 -6.48 7.73
N THR A 46 14.91 -5.69 8.76
CA THR A 46 15.72 -5.55 9.96
C THR A 46 14.96 -6.09 11.16
N VAL A 47 15.63 -6.89 11.99
CA VAL A 47 15.10 -7.43 13.23
C VAL A 47 16.11 -7.15 14.34
N LEU A 48 15.67 -6.41 15.36
CA LEU A 48 16.43 -6.06 16.55
C LEU A 48 15.88 -6.86 17.73
N ASN A 49 16.75 -7.61 18.41
CA ASN A 49 16.41 -8.38 19.61
C ASN A 49 17.63 -8.52 20.52
N ASP A 50 17.48 -9.23 21.63
CA ASP A 50 18.54 -9.48 22.62
C ASP A 50 19.77 -10.22 22.06
N GLN A 51 19.65 -10.86 20.89
CA GLN A 51 20.74 -11.55 20.19
C GLN A 51 21.51 -10.63 19.23
N GLY A 52 21.09 -9.37 19.11
CA GLY A 52 21.72 -8.34 18.28
C GLY A 52 20.88 -7.94 17.07
N ILE A 53 21.55 -7.65 15.96
CA ILE A 53 20.96 -7.15 14.71
C ILE A 53 20.88 -8.29 13.70
N THR A 54 19.68 -8.62 13.22
CA THR A 54 19.46 -9.60 12.17
C THR A 54 18.90 -8.92 10.93
N LEU A 55 19.59 -9.06 9.80
CA LEU A 55 19.28 -8.41 8.53
C LEU A 55 19.00 -9.45 7.47
N LYS A 56 17.81 -9.41 6.86
CA LYS A 56 17.53 -10.19 5.66
C LYS A 56 17.96 -9.39 4.45
N VAL A 57 18.93 -9.89 3.71
CA VAL A 57 19.52 -9.20 2.57
C VAL A 57 19.23 -9.94 1.26
N ARG A 58 19.12 -9.20 0.15
CA ARG A 58 18.97 -9.73 -1.20
C ARG A 58 20.09 -9.22 -2.10
N ALA A 59 20.74 -10.13 -2.81
CA ALA A 59 21.71 -9.78 -3.83
C ALA A 59 21.02 -9.39 -5.14
N GLU A 60 21.38 -8.25 -5.71
CA GLU A 60 20.92 -7.82 -7.03
C GLU A 60 21.96 -7.99 -8.14
N GLY A 61 23.21 -8.27 -7.73
CA GLY A 61 24.34 -8.28 -8.62
C GLY A 61 24.23 -9.32 -9.73
N SER A 62 24.93 -9.06 -10.84
CA SER A 62 24.93 -9.96 -12.00
C SER A 62 25.71 -11.25 -11.76
N ALA A 63 26.60 -11.26 -10.77
CA ALA A 63 27.37 -12.42 -10.31
C ALA A 63 27.06 -12.74 -8.84
N PRO A 64 27.31 -13.99 -8.38
CA PRO A 64 27.20 -14.33 -6.95
C PRO A 64 28.14 -13.47 -6.11
N MET A 65 27.60 -12.86 -5.05
CA MET A 65 28.36 -11.96 -4.16
C MET A 65 28.63 -12.59 -2.80
N THR A 66 29.71 -12.17 -2.15
CA THR A 66 30.06 -12.58 -0.80
C THR A 66 30.20 -11.34 0.07
N ILE A 67 29.56 -11.36 1.24
CA ILE A 67 29.79 -10.36 2.28
C ILE A 67 31.13 -10.70 2.92
N ALA A 68 32.13 -9.84 2.74
CA ALA A 68 33.47 -10.05 3.28
C ALA A 68 33.58 -9.56 4.73
N GLN A 69 33.01 -8.40 5.03
CA GLN A 69 33.02 -7.79 6.36
C GLN A 69 31.74 -7.02 6.62
N VAL A 70 31.43 -6.83 7.91
CA VAL A 70 30.33 -6.00 8.37
C VAL A 70 30.87 -5.00 9.39
N GLN A 71 30.46 -3.74 9.26
CA GLN A 71 30.67 -2.72 10.26
C GLN A 71 29.35 -2.28 10.88
N VAL A 72 29.37 -1.99 12.17
CA VAL A 72 28.29 -1.28 12.88
C VAL A 72 28.93 -0.08 13.56
N ASP A 73 28.43 1.12 13.24
CA ASP A 73 28.94 2.40 13.77
C ASP A 73 30.46 2.59 13.57
N GLY A 74 30.96 2.12 12.43
CA GLY A 74 32.37 2.21 12.04
C GLY A 74 33.30 1.16 12.66
N ALA A 75 32.79 0.29 13.55
CA ALA A 75 33.54 -0.82 14.11
C ALA A 75 33.27 -2.12 13.33
N TYR A 76 34.32 -2.89 13.02
CA TYR A 76 34.16 -4.22 12.41
C TYR A 76 33.63 -5.22 13.42
N TRP A 77 32.63 -6.00 13.00
CA TRP A 77 31.99 -7.02 13.84
C TRP A 77 32.00 -8.39 13.16
N ALA A 78 32.03 -9.43 14.01
CA ALA A 78 31.74 -10.78 13.56
C ALA A 78 30.28 -10.86 13.10
N PHE A 79 30.02 -11.66 12.08
CA PHE A 79 28.68 -11.93 11.59
C PHE A 79 28.56 -13.39 11.18
N THR A 80 27.33 -13.88 11.12
CA THR A 80 27.00 -15.18 10.54
C THR A 80 26.01 -15.00 9.40
N GLN A 81 26.18 -15.76 8.32
CA GLN A 81 25.31 -15.70 7.15
C GLN A 81 24.62 -17.06 6.95
N GLN A 82 23.32 -17.04 6.69
CA GLN A 82 22.54 -18.22 6.33
C GLN A 82 21.72 -17.96 5.07
N PRO A 83 21.91 -18.72 3.97
CA PRO A 83 22.90 -19.79 3.78
C PRO A 83 24.35 -19.28 3.75
N PRO A 84 25.36 -20.13 4.01
CA PRO A 84 26.78 -19.72 4.05
C PRO A 84 27.40 -19.50 2.67
N ASP A 85 26.76 -19.99 1.60
CA ASP A 85 27.24 -19.87 0.22
C ASP A 85 27.17 -18.41 -0.29
N PRO A 86 27.94 -18.07 -1.36
CA PRO A 86 27.79 -16.81 -2.06
C PRO A 86 26.32 -16.57 -2.49
N ILE A 87 25.84 -15.35 -2.24
CA ILE A 87 24.46 -14.96 -2.50
C ILE A 87 24.29 -14.76 -4.01
N ARG A 88 23.60 -15.69 -4.66
CA ARG A 88 23.27 -15.60 -6.08
C ARG A 88 22.33 -14.43 -6.36
N ARG A 89 22.29 -13.97 -7.61
CA ARG A 89 21.35 -12.95 -8.07
C ARG A 89 19.91 -13.31 -7.66
N LEU A 90 19.23 -12.37 -7.01
CA LEU A 90 17.89 -12.49 -6.41
C LEU A 90 17.74 -13.52 -5.29
N ALA A 91 18.80 -14.20 -4.86
CA ALA A 91 18.76 -14.99 -3.64
C ALA A 91 18.77 -14.09 -2.41
N THR A 92 18.19 -14.58 -1.33
CA THR A 92 18.20 -13.92 -0.03
C THR A 92 19.12 -14.67 0.93
N ALA A 93 19.80 -13.94 1.81
CA ALA A 93 20.50 -14.47 2.96
C ALA A 93 20.10 -13.71 4.22
N THR A 94 20.16 -14.37 5.37
CA THR A 94 20.02 -13.75 6.68
C THR A 94 21.41 -13.54 7.25
N VAL A 95 21.73 -12.30 7.62
CA VAL A 95 22.97 -11.92 8.28
C VAL A 95 22.66 -11.59 9.73
N GLN A 96 23.28 -12.30 10.66
CA GLN A 96 23.14 -12.06 12.09
C GLN A 96 24.44 -11.48 12.65
N ILE A 97 24.32 -10.35 13.33
CA ILE A 97 25.41 -9.58 13.93
C ILE A 97 25.12 -9.51 15.43
N PRO A 98 25.91 -10.17 16.29
CA PRO A 98 25.74 -10.15 17.75
C PRO A 98 26.22 -8.80 18.34
N TYR A 99 25.57 -7.71 17.93
CA TYR A 99 25.87 -6.35 18.33
C TYR A 99 24.97 -5.91 19.50
N PRO A 100 25.53 -5.42 20.61
CA PRO A 100 24.77 -4.92 21.76
C PRO A 100 24.23 -3.50 21.48
N TRP A 101 23.20 -3.40 20.65
CA TRP A 101 22.53 -2.14 20.35
C TRP A 101 21.83 -1.56 21.59
N VAL A 102 21.61 -0.24 21.59
CA VAL A 102 20.96 0.48 22.69
C VAL A 102 19.63 1.02 22.21
N GLU A 103 18.58 0.86 23.01
CA GLU A 103 17.23 1.32 22.66
C GLU A 103 17.20 2.85 22.45
N GLY A 104 16.63 3.28 21.33
CA GLY A 104 16.49 4.68 20.95
C GLY A 104 17.71 5.29 20.24
N GLU A 105 18.82 4.57 20.12
CA GLU A 105 20.00 5.05 19.38
C GLU A 105 19.89 4.79 17.88
N ALA A 106 20.56 5.63 17.09
CA ALA A 106 20.72 5.43 15.65
C ALA A 106 21.97 4.58 15.40
N HIS A 107 21.86 3.59 14.51
CA HIS A 107 22.98 2.73 14.12
C HIS A 107 23.19 2.72 12.61
N HIS A 108 24.44 2.65 12.17
CA HIS A 108 24.81 2.56 10.77
C HIS A 108 25.50 1.23 10.48
N VAL A 109 24.78 0.35 9.79
CA VAL A 109 25.34 -0.94 9.36
C VAL A 109 25.92 -0.79 7.95
N GLN A 110 27.16 -1.25 7.75
CA GLN A 110 27.80 -1.25 6.44
C GLN A 110 28.28 -2.65 6.09
N PHE A 111 27.91 -3.11 4.90
CA PHE A 111 28.39 -4.35 4.32
C PHE A 111 29.52 -4.06 3.35
N LEU A 112 30.66 -4.70 3.55
CA LEU A 112 31.75 -4.69 2.58
C LEU A 112 31.73 -6.01 1.81
N THR A 113 31.60 -5.91 0.50
CA THR A 113 31.59 -7.06 -0.42
C THR A 113 33.01 -7.56 -0.73
N ASN A 114 33.12 -8.74 -1.36
CA ASN A 114 34.40 -9.27 -1.81
C ASN A 114 35.10 -8.44 -2.90
N THR A 115 34.40 -7.51 -3.58
CA THR A 115 35.02 -6.56 -4.52
C THR A 115 35.35 -5.21 -3.88
N GLY A 116 35.00 -5.00 -2.61
CA GLY A 116 35.24 -3.75 -1.89
C GLY A 116 34.13 -2.71 -2.05
N VAL A 117 33.00 -3.04 -2.70
CA VAL A 117 31.80 -2.20 -2.69
C VAL A 117 31.20 -2.16 -1.28
N VAL A 118 30.91 -0.95 -0.80
CA VAL A 118 30.26 -0.70 0.48
C VAL A 118 28.77 -0.47 0.26
N VAL A 119 27.94 -1.22 0.98
CA VAL A 119 26.49 -1.02 1.02
C VAL A 119 26.11 -0.59 2.43
N ALA A 120 25.58 0.63 2.55
CA ALA A 120 25.15 1.19 3.83
C ALA A 120 23.66 0.95 4.07
N HIS A 121 23.31 0.63 5.32
CA HIS A 121 21.95 0.46 5.82
C HIS A 121 21.80 1.21 7.15
N PRO A 122 21.15 2.38 7.17
CA PRO A 122 20.87 3.11 8.40
C PRO A 122 19.73 2.45 9.18
N ILE A 123 19.81 2.54 10.51
CA ILE A 123 18.76 2.24 11.47
C ILE A 123 18.56 3.53 12.26
N ASP A 124 17.52 4.29 11.93
CA ASP A 124 17.36 5.64 12.47
C ASP A 124 17.02 5.65 13.97
N VAL A 125 16.24 4.67 14.42
CA VAL A 125 15.88 4.47 15.83
C VAL A 125 15.84 2.98 16.13
N ALA A 126 16.74 2.50 16.99
CA ALA A 126 16.80 1.11 17.39
C ALA A 126 15.71 0.80 18.44
N LEU A 127 14.67 0.08 18.04
CA LEU A 127 13.65 -0.45 18.95
C LEU A 127 13.51 -1.97 18.80
N PRO A 128 13.18 -2.71 19.87
CA PRO A 128 12.93 -4.15 19.78
C PRO A 128 11.87 -4.46 18.71
N THR A 129 12.23 -5.27 17.72
CA THR A 129 11.29 -5.64 16.66
C THR A 129 10.22 -6.56 17.25
N PRO A 130 8.92 -6.31 17.00
CA PRO A 130 7.84 -7.12 17.53
C PRO A 130 7.97 -8.59 17.16
N ALA A 131 8.15 -9.45 18.17
CA ALA A 131 8.12 -10.90 17.97
C ALA A 131 6.69 -11.38 17.72
N LEU A 132 6.55 -12.41 16.89
CA LEU A 132 5.26 -13.06 16.66
C LEU A 132 4.86 -13.84 17.92
N SER A 133 3.83 -13.36 18.62
CA SER A 133 3.25 -13.99 19.80
C SER A 133 1.74 -13.77 19.81
N LEU A 134 1.00 -14.52 20.62
CA LEU A 134 -0.44 -14.29 20.76
C LEU A 134 -0.74 -12.88 21.30
N ALA A 135 0.07 -12.38 22.24
CA ALA A 135 -0.11 -11.05 22.81
C ALA A 135 0.09 -9.95 21.77
N THR A 136 1.16 -10.03 20.96
CA THR A 136 1.41 -9.06 19.90
C THR A 136 0.38 -9.17 18.77
N LEU A 137 -0.02 -10.38 18.37
CA LEU A 137 -1.12 -10.58 17.40
C LEU A 137 -2.42 -9.91 17.87
N LEU A 138 -2.81 -10.10 19.13
CA LEU A 138 -3.99 -9.45 19.69
C LEU A 138 -3.84 -7.93 19.78
N GLY A 139 -2.66 -7.43 20.17
CA GLY A 139 -2.39 -5.99 20.24
C GLY A 139 -2.52 -5.29 18.88
N TYR A 140 -1.83 -5.81 17.87
CA TYR A 140 -1.96 -5.31 16.48
C TYR A 140 -3.37 -5.53 15.93
N GLY A 141 -4.04 -6.62 16.33
CA GLY A 141 -5.42 -6.88 15.95
C GLY A 141 -6.40 -5.84 16.49
N TRP A 142 -6.27 -5.50 17.78
CA TRP A 142 -7.05 -4.45 18.41
C TRP A 142 -6.82 -3.09 17.77
N LEU A 143 -5.56 -2.76 17.47
CA LEU A 143 -5.23 -1.52 16.78
C LEU A 143 -5.84 -1.46 15.37
N GLY A 144 -5.81 -2.57 14.62
CA GLY A 144 -6.48 -2.62 13.31
C GLY A 144 -8.00 -2.51 13.37
N LEU A 145 -8.64 -3.05 14.41
CA LEU A 145 -10.06 -2.81 14.65
C LEU A 145 -10.34 -1.33 14.95
N TYR A 146 -9.48 -0.70 15.75
CA TYR A 146 -9.58 0.70 16.13
C TYR A 146 -9.40 1.65 14.93
N VAL A 147 -8.48 1.35 14.01
CA VAL A 147 -8.22 2.21 12.84
C VAL A 147 -9.17 1.94 11.68
N GLY A 148 -9.56 0.69 11.44
CA GLY A 148 -10.42 0.33 10.31
C GLY A 148 -11.89 0.21 10.69
N LEU A 149 -12.22 -0.83 11.46
CA LEU A 149 -13.61 -1.23 11.72
C LEU A 149 -14.42 -0.18 12.50
N VAL A 150 -13.84 0.35 13.58
CA VAL A 150 -14.51 1.29 14.48
C VAL A 150 -14.89 2.59 13.76
N PRO A 151 -13.97 3.35 13.14
CA PRO A 151 -14.30 4.61 12.48
C PRO A 151 -15.24 4.42 11.30
N VAL A 152 -15.04 3.40 10.45
CA VAL A 152 -15.99 3.09 9.37
C VAL A 152 -17.38 2.85 9.96
N GLY A 153 -17.48 2.01 11.00
CA GLY A 153 -18.73 1.74 11.69
C GLY A 153 -19.38 3.01 12.27
N LEU A 154 -18.59 3.88 12.93
CA LEU A 154 -19.06 5.17 13.45
C LEU A 154 -19.60 6.08 12.35
N GLY A 155 -18.93 6.12 11.19
CA GLY A 155 -19.38 6.88 10.03
C GLY A 155 -20.71 6.36 9.51
N MET A 156 -20.86 5.03 9.44
CA MET A 156 -22.11 4.40 9.04
C MET A 156 -23.25 4.64 10.04
N LEU A 157 -22.95 4.77 11.35
CA LEU A 157 -23.92 5.12 12.37
C LEU A 157 -24.49 6.53 12.21
N CYS A 158 -23.89 7.39 11.39
CA CYS A 158 -24.46 8.68 11.02
C CYS A 158 -25.62 8.58 10.00
N TYR A 159 -25.96 7.38 9.51
CA TYR A 159 -27.08 7.13 8.59
C TYR A 159 -28.42 7.84 8.93
N PRO A 160 -28.96 7.83 10.17
CA PRO A 160 -30.20 8.53 10.49
C PRO A 160 -30.07 10.05 10.31
N TYR A 161 -28.91 10.62 10.65
CA TYR A 161 -28.64 12.05 10.45
C TYR A 161 -28.58 12.39 8.95
N LEU A 162 -27.93 11.54 8.14
CA LEU A 162 -27.87 11.71 6.69
C LEU A 162 -29.25 11.69 6.02
N LYS A 163 -30.26 11.03 6.61
CA LYS A 163 -31.64 11.08 6.10
C LYS A 163 -32.31 12.43 6.32
N VAL A 164 -31.93 13.12 7.37
CA VAL A 164 -32.47 14.44 7.74
C VAL A 164 -31.74 15.55 6.99
N LEU A 165 -30.47 15.33 6.63
CA LEU A 165 -29.72 16.22 5.74
C LEU A 165 -30.44 16.27 4.38
N GLY A 166 -31.08 17.40 4.08
CA GLY A 166 -31.62 17.67 2.75
C GLY A 166 -30.54 17.58 1.67
N GLN A 167 -30.95 17.64 0.40
CA GLN A 167 -30.06 17.38 -0.75
C GLN A 167 -28.76 18.22 -0.74
N ARG A 168 -28.81 19.46 -0.25
CA ARG A 168 -27.62 20.33 -0.10
C ARG A 168 -26.61 19.74 0.89
N GLY A 169 -27.06 19.38 2.10
CA GLY A 169 -26.21 18.80 3.12
C GLY A 169 -25.59 17.48 2.65
N LEU A 170 -26.40 16.61 2.04
CA LEU A 170 -25.89 15.36 1.47
C LEU A 170 -24.85 15.62 0.37
N THR A 171 -25.09 16.58 -0.53
CA THR A 171 -24.12 16.97 -1.57
C THR A 171 -22.80 17.40 -0.96
N PHE A 172 -22.83 18.27 0.06
CA PHE A 172 -21.63 18.75 0.74
C PHE A 172 -20.84 17.61 1.41
N VAL A 173 -21.51 16.72 2.14
CA VAL A 173 -20.86 15.59 2.81
C VAL A 173 -20.21 14.65 1.79
N LEU A 174 -20.90 14.33 0.69
CA LEU A 174 -20.36 13.43 -0.32
C LEU A 174 -19.19 14.04 -1.09
N THR A 175 -19.23 15.35 -1.38
CA THR A 175 -18.09 16.00 -2.02
C THR A 175 -16.92 16.19 -1.06
N LEU A 176 -17.18 16.38 0.23
CA LEU A 176 -16.15 16.33 1.27
C LEU A 176 -15.46 14.97 1.28
N THR A 177 -16.21 13.85 1.30
CA THR A 177 -15.63 12.51 1.21
C THR A 177 -14.82 12.32 -0.09
N LEU A 178 -15.32 12.80 -1.24
CA LEU A 178 -14.57 12.75 -2.51
C LEU A 178 -13.25 13.55 -2.45
N GLY A 179 -13.25 14.71 -1.80
CA GLY A 179 -12.04 15.51 -1.59
C GLY A 179 -11.01 14.78 -0.75
N MET A 180 -11.43 14.15 0.35
CA MET A 180 -10.55 13.36 1.20
C MET A 180 -9.96 12.17 0.43
N LEU A 181 -10.80 11.40 -0.28
CA LEU A 181 -10.34 10.27 -1.10
C LEU A 181 -9.37 10.70 -2.20
N ALA A 182 -9.56 11.87 -2.81
CA ALA A 182 -8.65 12.38 -3.84
C ALA A 182 -7.25 12.69 -3.27
N PHE A 183 -7.17 13.25 -2.06
CA PHE A 183 -5.89 13.44 -1.37
C PHE A 183 -5.23 12.09 -1.09
N LEU A 184 -5.99 11.15 -0.53
CA LEU A 184 -5.51 9.81 -0.16
C LEU A 184 -5.02 9.01 -1.36
N LEU A 185 -5.64 9.17 -2.53
CA LEU A 185 -5.17 8.55 -3.75
C LEU A 185 -3.73 8.97 -4.07
N VAL A 186 -3.43 10.28 -3.96
CA VAL A 186 -2.10 10.81 -4.24
C VAL A 186 -1.12 10.34 -3.17
N ASP A 187 -1.50 10.42 -1.91
CA ASP A 187 -0.68 10.01 -0.76
C ASP A 187 -0.31 8.53 -0.81
N THR A 188 -1.29 7.65 -1.05
CA THR A 188 -1.10 6.20 -1.17
C THR A 188 -0.20 5.84 -2.36
N LEU A 189 -0.34 6.55 -3.49
CA LEU A 189 0.55 6.35 -4.64
C LEU A 189 1.97 6.79 -4.32
N GLN A 190 2.14 7.93 -3.65
CA GLN A 190 3.47 8.44 -3.28
C GLN A 190 4.18 7.47 -2.33
N GLU A 191 3.49 7.02 -1.28
CA GLU A 191 4.02 6.03 -0.32
C GLU A 191 4.37 4.71 -1.03
N GLY A 192 3.49 4.23 -1.90
CA GLY A 192 3.73 3.02 -2.68
C GLY A 192 4.97 3.14 -3.56
N LEU A 193 5.18 4.29 -4.21
CA LEU A 193 6.34 4.57 -5.06
C LEU A 193 7.63 4.76 -4.27
N GLU A 194 7.55 5.30 -3.05
CA GLU A 194 8.69 5.44 -2.15
C GLU A 194 9.16 4.06 -1.66
N LEU A 195 8.25 3.22 -1.15
CA LEU A 195 8.58 1.86 -0.73
C LEU A 195 9.03 0.99 -1.91
N ALA A 196 8.49 1.21 -3.10
CA ALA A 196 8.96 0.59 -4.33
C ALA A 196 10.43 0.95 -4.64
N GLY A 197 10.90 2.15 -4.29
CA GLY A 197 12.28 2.56 -4.43
C GLY A 197 13.24 1.82 -3.49
N LYS A 198 12.73 1.31 -2.35
CA LYS A 198 13.47 0.47 -1.40
C LYS A 198 13.49 -1.02 -1.80
N ALA A 199 12.68 -1.41 -2.79
CA ALA A 199 12.65 -2.77 -3.29
C ALA A 199 13.81 -3.05 -4.27
N ALA A 200 14.13 -4.33 -4.46
CA ALA A 200 15.06 -4.74 -5.50
C ALA A 200 14.58 -4.25 -6.88
N ALA A 201 15.47 -3.56 -7.60
CA ALA A 201 15.29 -3.04 -8.95
C ALA A 201 14.83 -4.13 -9.92
N ALA A 202 15.25 -5.38 -9.70
CA ALA A 202 14.79 -6.52 -10.49
C ALA A 202 13.27 -6.77 -10.43
N PHE A 203 12.59 -6.34 -9.35
CA PHE A 203 11.14 -6.43 -9.24
C PHE A 203 10.40 -5.29 -9.93
N GLN A 204 11.11 -4.27 -10.44
CA GLN A 204 10.52 -3.09 -11.07
C GLN A 204 9.43 -2.47 -10.18
N GLY A 205 9.74 -2.24 -8.90
CA GLY A 205 8.76 -1.88 -7.87
C GLY A 205 7.86 -0.72 -8.27
N GLN A 206 8.40 0.34 -8.89
CA GLN A 206 7.60 1.49 -9.30
C GLN A 206 6.57 1.14 -10.38
N ALA A 207 6.98 0.34 -11.37
CA ALA A 207 6.08 -0.17 -12.39
C ALA A 207 5.02 -1.11 -11.77
N LEU A 208 5.40 -1.89 -10.76
CA LEU A 208 4.49 -2.76 -10.03
C LEU A 208 3.37 -1.98 -9.34
N VAL A 209 3.66 -0.82 -8.72
CA VAL A 209 2.64 0.05 -8.10
C VAL A 209 1.60 0.48 -9.13
N TRP A 210 2.04 1.06 -10.26
CA TRP A 210 1.15 1.52 -11.32
C TRP A 210 0.35 0.38 -11.96
N PHE A 211 1.01 -0.75 -12.19
CA PHE A 211 0.37 -1.95 -12.74
C PHE A 211 -0.70 -2.47 -11.78
N ALA A 212 -0.37 -2.61 -10.49
CA ALA A 212 -1.29 -3.09 -9.46
C ALA A 212 -2.49 -2.16 -9.29
N ALA A 213 -2.27 -0.83 -9.25
CA ALA A 213 -3.34 0.16 -9.18
C ALA A 213 -4.29 0.07 -10.39
N THR A 214 -3.72 -0.04 -11.59
CA THR A 214 -4.51 -0.16 -12.81
C THR A 214 -5.32 -1.44 -12.83
N VAL A 215 -4.69 -2.59 -12.55
CA VAL A 215 -5.35 -3.89 -12.54
C VAL A 215 -6.43 -3.96 -11.46
N ALA A 216 -6.15 -3.48 -10.25
CA ALA A 216 -7.12 -3.47 -9.15
C ALA A 216 -8.35 -2.62 -9.49
N CYS A 217 -8.13 -1.40 -10.00
CA CYS A 217 -9.20 -0.50 -10.43
C CYS A 217 -10.07 -1.15 -11.53
N LEU A 218 -9.44 -1.68 -12.58
CA LEU A 218 -10.14 -2.34 -13.68
C LEU A 218 -10.87 -3.62 -13.25
N ALA A 219 -10.27 -4.43 -12.37
CA ALA A 219 -10.88 -5.64 -11.85
C ALA A 219 -12.14 -5.30 -11.02
N LEU A 220 -12.05 -4.32 -10.14
CA LEU A 220 -13.19 -3.85 -9.34
C LEU A 220 -14.31 -3.31 -10.24
N PHE A 221 -13.99 -2.55 -11.29
CA PHE A 221 -15.00 -2.12 -12.27
C PHE A 221 -15.61 -3.29 -13.04
N ALA A 222 -14.79 -4.21 -13.52
CA ALA A 222 -15.24 -5.36 -14.29
C ALA A 222 -16.19 -6.23 -13.46
N VAL A 223 -15.93 -6.42 -12.16
CA VAL A 223 -16.82 -7.10 -11.22
C VAL A 223 -18.06 -6.24 -10.95
N GLY A 224 -17.87 -4.95 -10.66
CA GLY A 224 -18.89 -3.92 -10.41
C GLY A 224 -20.01 -3.88 -11.44
N ARG A 225 -19.62 -4.00 -12.71
CA ARG A 225 -20.47 -3.76 -13.88
C ARG A 225 -20.74 -5.01 -14.71
N ARG A 226 -20.57 -6.21 -14.14
CA ARG A 226 -20.84 -7.50 -14.85
C ARG A 226 -22.22 -7.58 -15.48
N GLN A 227 -23.21 -6.90 -14.90
CA GLN A 227 -24.59 -6.89 -15.40
C GLN A 227 -24.87 -5.75 -16.41
N GLY A 228 -23.84 -5.05 -16.89
CA GLY A 228 -23.94 -3.98 -17.90
C GLY A 228 -24.56 -2.67 -17.40
N LYS A 229 -24.80 -2.54 -16.09
CA LYS A 229 -25.36 -1.33 -15.46
C LYS A 229 -24.48 -0.90 -14.28
N PRO A 230 -24.37 0.42 -14.01
CA PRO A 230 -23.72 0.90 -12.79
C PRO A 230 -24.44 0.35 -11.54
N PRO A 231 -23.70 -0.06 -10.50
CA PRO A 231 -24.32 -0.55 -9.28
C PRO A 231 -25.12 0.57 -8.59
N GLU A 232 -26.16 0.17 -7.84
CA GLU A 232 -27.01 1.07 -7.08
C GLU A 232 -27.38 0.45 -5.73
N GLY A 233 -27.77 1.29 -4.76
CA GLY A 233 -28.25 0.84 -3.45
C GLY A 233 -27.24 -0.06 -2.76
N THR A 234 -27.69 -1.24 -2.31
CA THR A 234 -26.86 -2.22 -1.59
C THR A 234 -25.70 -2.73 -2.41
N ALA A 235 -25.85 -2.90 -3.72
CA ALA A 235 -24.76 -3.32 -4.58
C ALA A 235 -23.66 -2.25 -4.59
N LEU A 236 -24.02 -0.97 -4.79
CA LEU A 236 -23.06 0.13 -4.78
C LEU A 236 -22.36 0.24 -3.42
N SER A 237 -23.10 0.17 -2.31
CA SER A 237 -22.50 0.17 -0.97
C SER A 237 -21.55 -1.00 -0.74
N THR A 238 -21.85 -2.18 -1.27
CA THR A 238 -20.97 -3.36 -1.16
C THR A 238 -19.70 -3.18 -1.96
N TYR A 239 -19.79 -2.61 -3.18
CA TYR A 239 -18.60 -2.30 -3.97
C TYR A 239 -17.75 -1.21 -3.34
N MET A 240 -18.38 -0.17 -2.78
CA MET A 240 -17.68 0.85 -2.02
C MET A 240 -16.99 0.23 -0.81
N ALA A 241 -17.67 -0.60 -0.01
CA ALA A 241 -17.08 -1.28 1.14
C ALA A 241 -15.94 -2.23 0.75
N LEU A 242 -16.04 -2.94 -0.39
CA LEU A 242 -14.95 -3.78 -0.89
C LEU A 242 -13.74 -2.97 -1.33
N GLY A 243 -13.93 -1.92 -2.12
CA GLY A 243 -12.86 -1.01 -2.52
C GLY A 243 -12.23 -0.34 -1.29
N ILE A 244 -13.07 0.02 -0.31
CA ILE A 244 -12.62 0.59 0.95
C ILE A 244 -11.77 -0.40 1.74
N GLY A 245 -12.24 -1.64 1.86
CA GLY A 245 -11.49 -2.72 2.48
C GLY A 245 -10.13 -2.97 1.84
N LEU A 246 -10.03 -2.92 0.51
CA LEU A 246 -8.77 -3.13 -0.18
C LEU A 246 -7.74 -2.02 0.07
N HIS A 247 -8.15 -0.76 0.27
CA HIS A 247 -7.21 0.28 0.68
C HIS A 247 -6.88 0.22 2.17
N ASN A 248 -7.86 -0.12 3.03
CA ASN A 248 -7.64 -0.30 4.45
C ASN A 248 -6.63 -1.41 4.75
N LEU A 249 -6.54 -2.42 3.89
CA LEU A 249 -5.44 -3.40 3.92
C LEU A 249 -4.06 -2.72 3.79
N GLY A 250 -3.92 -1.77 2.87
CA GLY A 250 -2.70 -0.98 2.66
C GLY A 250 -2.38 -0.05 3.83
N GLU A 251 -3.39 0.61 4.39
CA GLU A 251 -3.25 1.45 5.59
C GLU A 251 -2.73 0.64 6.78
N GLY A 252 -3.36 -0.52 7.01
CA GLY A 252 -2.92 -1.40 8.08
C GLY A 252 -1.47 -1.86 7.86
N LEU A 253 -1.11 -2.17 6.62
CA LEU A 253 0.26 -2.54 6.26
C LEU A 253 1.26 -1.43 6.59
N ALA A 254 0.93 -0.18 6.25
CA ALA A 254 1.77 0.98 6.53
C ALA A 254 1.96 1.19 8.05
N ILE A 255 0.87 1.14 8.83
CA ILE A 255 0.94 1.26 10.30
C ILE A 255 1.77 0.12 10.91
N GLY A 256 1.50 -1.13 10.53
CA GLY A 256 2.21 -2.28 11.06
C GLY A 256 3.71 -2.22 10.74
N THR A 257 4.05 -1.76 9.54
CA THR A 257 5.44 -1.57 9.10
C THR A 257 6.13 -0.48 9.92
N ALA A 258 5.51 0.69 10.05
CA ALA A 258 6.08 1.81 10.80
C ALA A 258 6.44 1.39 12.24
N PHE A 259 5.53 0.68 12.93
CA PHE A 259 5.83 0.19 14.27
C PHE A 259 6.88 -0.93 14.30
N ALA A 260 6.92 -1.80 13.28
CA ALA A 260 7.96 -2.82 13.19
C ALA A 260 9.36 -2.26 12.91
N LEU A 261 9.44 -1.11 12.23
CA LEU A 261 10.68 -0.37 11.97
C LEU A 261 11.06 0.59 13.11
N GLY A 262 10.24 0.69 14.16
CA GLY A 262 10.48 1.60 15.28
C GLY A 262 10.09 3.06 15.01
N GLU A 263 9.42 3.34 13.90
CA GLU A 263 8.96 4.67 13.50
C GLU A 263 7.67 5.04 14.26
N ILE A 264 7.71 5.09 15.59
CA ILE A 264 6.53 5.29 16.46
C ILE A 264 5.75 6.56 16.10
N ALA A 265 6.46 7.67 15.82
CA ALA A 265 5.84 8.92 15.43
C ALA A 265 5.06 8.79 14.12
N LEU A 266 5.66 8.14 13.10
CA LEU A 266 5.00 7.87 11.83
C LEU A 266 3.80 6.93 12.03
N GLY A 267 3.97 5.83 12.76
CA GLY A 267 2.88 4.88 13.02
C GLY A 267 1.70 5.55 13.75
N SER A 268 1.98 6.40 14.75
CA SER A 268 0.95 7.14 15.48
C SER A 268 0.24 8.18 14.60
N PHE A 269 1.00 8.84 13.72
CA PHE A 269 0.45 9.76 12.72
C PHE A 269 -0.53 9.05 11.79
N LEU A 270 -0.09 7.93 11.21
CA LEU A 270 -0.91 7.12 10.30
C LEU A 270 -2.19 6.66 11.00
N VAL A 271 -2.13 6.22 12.26
CA VAL A 271 -3.32 5.85 13.05
C VAL A 271 -4.34 6.98 13.14
N ILE A 272 -3.91 8.20 13.49
CA ILE A 272 -4.81 9.36 13.65
C ILE A 272 -5.37 9.79 12.30
N GLY A 273 -4.49 9.97 11.30
CA GLY A 273 -4.86 10.34 9.95
C GLY A 273 -5.90 9.36 9.40
N PHE A 274 -5.58 8.07 9.47
CA PHE A 274 -6.43 7.01 8.94
C PHE A 274 -7.79 6.89 9.62
N THR A 275 -7.83 7.04 10.94
CA THR A 275 -9.09 7.04 11.68
C THR A 275 -10.05 8.14 11.20
N LEU A 276 -9.54 9.34 10.88
CA LEU A 276 -10.36 10.48 10.49
C LEU A 276 -11.05 10.31 9.14
N HIS A 277 -10.39 9.73 8.13
CA HIS A 277 -11.05 9.51 6.83
C HIS A 277 -11.84 8.21 6.77
N ASN A 278 -11.44 7.16 7.49
CA ASN A 278 -12.26 5.96 7.65
C ASN A 278 -13.65 6.30 8.20
N LEU A 279 -13.74 7.31 9.07
CA LEU A 279 -15.02 7.87 9.52
C LEU A 279 -15.87 8.43 8.37
N THR A 280 -15.26 9.19 7.45
CA THR A 280 -16.00 9.81 6.33
C THR A 280 -16.31 8.82 5.20
N GLU A 281 -15.54 7.75 5.07
CA GLU A 281 -15.80 6.62 4.17
C GLU A 281 -17.04 5.84 4.59
N GLY A 282 -17.25 5.67 5.90
CA GLY A 282 -18.49 5.12 6.44
C GLY A 282 -19.74 5.86 5.95
N LEU A 283 -19.66 7.20 5.84
CA LEU A 283 -20.73 8.04 5.27
C LEU A 283 -20.94 7.73 3.79
N GLY A 284 -19.85 7.60 3.02
CA GLY A 284 -19.85 7.22 1.62
C GLY A 284 -20.51 5.86 1.38
N ILE A 285 -20.20 4.86 2.21
CA ILE A 285 -20.77 3.51 2.12
C ILE A 285 -22.30 3.52 2.30
N VAL A 286 -22.82 4.28 3.28
CA VAL A 286 -24.27 4.27 3.57
C VAL A 286 -25.08 5.23 2.70
N ALA A 287 -24.44 6.19 2.05
CA ALA A 287 -25.15 7.18 1.24
C ALA A 287 -26.02 6.59 0.11
N PRO A 288 -25.59 5.55 -0.65
CA PRO A 288 -26.44 4.86 -1.63
C PRO A 288 -27.70 4.21 -1.03
N LEU A 289 -27.72 3.94 0.28
CA LEU A 289 -28.82 3.26 0.97
C LEU A 289 -29.93 4.21 1.44
N LEU A 290 -29.74 5.52 1.33
CA LEU A 290 -30.67 6.52 1.87
C LEU A 290 -32.05 6.50 1.18
N ARG A 291 -32.10 6.15 -0.12
CA ARG A 291 -33.33 6.28 -0.93
C ARG A 291 -34.17 5.00 -1.09
N LYS A 292 -33.61 3.81 -0.88
CA LYS A 292 -34.26 2.55 -1.31
C LYS A 292 -34.70 1.60 -0.20
N GLN A 293 -34.14 1.63 1.02
CA GLN A 293 -34.46 0.62 2.05
C GLN A 293 -34.36 1.13 3.50
N LYS A 294 -35.08 0.47 4.42
CA LYS A 294 -34.73 0.48 5.85
C LYS A 294 -33.41 -0.29 5.99
N LEU A 295 -32.39 0.37 6.53
CA LEU A 295 -31.09 -0.23 6.74
C LEU A 295 -31.18 -1.31 7.82
N ARG A 296 -30.85 -2.56 7.46
CA ARG A 296 -30.81 -3.68 8.40
C ARG A 296 -29.46 -3.66 9.13
N TRP A 297 -29.48 -3.90 10.44
CA TRP A 297 -28.25 -3.92 11.25
C TRP A 297 -27.21 -4.92 10.71
N GLN A 298 -27.67 -6.08 10.23
CA GLN A 298 -26.82 -7.11 9.62
C GLN A 298 -26.08 -6.58 8.39
N THR A 299 -26.75 -5.76 7.57
CA THR A 299 -26.13 -5.11 6.41
C THR A 299 -25.10 -4.08 6.86
N CYS A 300 -25.36 -3.31 7.93
CA CYS A 300 -24.36 -2.40 8.48
C CYS A 300 -23.10 -3.15 8.91
N VAL A 301 -23.24 -4.21 9.69
CA VAL A 301 -22.09 -4.96 10.18
C VAL A 301 -21.35 -5.66 9.06
N ALA A 302 -22.05 -6.25 8.09
CA ALA A 302 -21.39 -6.88 6.94
C ALA A 302 -20.56 -5.86 6.13
N LEU A 303 -21.10 -4.67 5.88
CA LEU A 303 -20.40 -3.62 5.14
C LEU A 303 -19.24 -3.02 5.96
N ALA A 304 -19.45 -2.74 7.25
CA ALA A 304 -18.39 -2.26 8.12
C ALA A 304 -17.26 -3.28 8.27
N ALA A 305 -17.59 -4.57 8.39
CA ALA A 305 -16.60 -5.64 8.45
C ALA A 305 -15.84 -5.77 7.12
N LEU A 306 -16.53 -5.71 5.98
CA LEU A 306 -15.91 -5.78 4.67
C LEU A 306 -14.94 -4.63 4.43
N ALA A 307 -15.29 -3.42 4.88
CA ALA A 307 -14.49 -2.22 4.75
C ALA A 307 -13.35 -2.14 5.80
N GLY A 308 -13.59 -2.54 7.05
CA GLY A 308 -12.68 -2.27 8.16
C GLY A 308 -11.78 -3.42 8.59
N LEU A 309 -12.23 -4.69 8.49
CA LEU A 309 -11.41 -5.83 8.92
C LEU A 309 -10.13 -6.04 8.10
N PRO A 310 -10.07 -5.71 6.80
CA PRO A 310 -8.81 -5.82 6.06
C PRO A 310 -7.66 -5.01 6.68
N ALA A 311 -7.92 -3.92 7.41
CA ALA A 311 -6.89 -3.18 8.14
C ALA A 311 -6.18 -4.06 9.17
N VAL A 312 -6.91 -4.94 9.87
CA VAL A 312 -6.32 -5.90 10.83
C VAL A 312 -5.31 -6.82 10.14
N ILE A 313 -5.69 -7.34 8.97
CA ILE A 313 -4.82 -8.19 8.16
C ILE A 313 -3.59 -7.39 7.73
N GLY A 314 -3.79 -6.14 7.31
CA GLY A 314 -2.73 -5.22 6.95
C GLY A 314 -1.72 -5.04 8.07
N LEU A 315 -2.16 -4.69 9.29
CA LEU A 315 -1.27 -4.51 10.44
C LEU A 315 -0.48 -5.76 10.76
N TRP A 316 -1.08 -6.94 10.72
CA TRP A 316 -0.34 -8.19 10.93
C TRP A 316 0.71 -8.44 9.86
N VAL A 317 0.37 -8.25 8.60
CA VAL A 317 1.33 -8.42 7.50
C VAL A 317 2.46 -7.40 7.62
N GLY A 318 2.15 -6.15 7.95
CA GLY A 318 3.12 -5.07 8.11
C GLY A 318 4.04 -5.30 9.30
N ALA A 319 3.48 -5.75 10.43
CA ALA A 319 4.26 -5.97 11.64
C ALA A 319 5.19 -7.19 11.55
N PHE A 320 4.76 -8.27 10.89
CA PHE A 320 5.43 -9.58 11.00
C PHE A 320 6.03 -10.12 9.70
N ALA A 321 5.56 -9.65 8.54
CA ALA A 321 5.91 -10.19 7.23
C ALA A 321 6.27 -9.11 6.20
N PHE A 322 6.67 -7.92 6.65
CA PHE A 322 7.01 -6.81 5.77
C PHE A 322 8.13 -7.15 4.78
N SER A 323 7.94 -6.67 3.55
CA SER A 323 8.99 -6.51 2.56
C SER A 323 8.62 -5.35 1.63
N PRO A 324 9.59 -4.52 1.18
CA PRO A 324 9.29 -3.33 0.38
C PRO A 324 8.49 -3.60 -0.90
N HIS A 325 8.76 -4.70 -1.61
CA HIS A 325 8.05 -5.03 -2.85
C HIS A 325 6.60 -5.47 -2.60
N TRP A 326 6.33 -6.18 -1.50
CA TRP A 326 4.96 -6.53 -1.11
C TRP A 326 4.19 -5.28 -0.68
N ALA A 327 4.84 -4.36 0.03
CA ALA A 327 4.22 -3.10 0.42
C ALA A 327 3.86 -2.24 -0.79
N ALA A 328 4.78 -2.08 -1.74
CA ALA A 328 4.52 -1.42 -3.01
C ALA A 328 3.32 -2.05 -3.76
N LEU A 329 3.25 -3.39 -3.80
CA LEU A 329 2.13 -4.09 -4.44
C LEU A 329 0.79 -3.78 -3.75
N PHE A 330 0.71 -3.93 -2.43
CA PHE A 330 -0.54 -3.73 -1.69
C PHE A 330 -1.00 -2.27 -1.68
N LEU A 331 -0.08 -1.30 -1.58
CA LEU A 331 -0.40 0.11 -1.70
C LEU A 331 -0.87 0.46 -3.12
N GLY A 332 -0.25 -0.13 -4.15
CA GLY A 332 -0.74 -0.05 -5.53
C GLY A 332 -2.18 -0.56 -5.65
N ILE A 333 -2.49 -1.74 -5.11
CA ILE A 333 -3.86 -2.28 -5.07
C ILE A 333 -4.81 -1.30 -4.35
N GLY A 334 -4.41 -0.77 -3.20
CA GLY A 334 -5.18 0.20 -2.42
C GLY A 334 -5.48 1.48 -3.21
N ALA A 335 -4.47 2.08 -3.84
CA ALA A 335 -4.63 3.24 -4.71
C ALA A 335 -5.61 2.97 -5.87
N GLY A 336 -5.52 1.81 -6.50
CA GLY A 336 -6.46 1.38 -7.53
C GLY A 336 -7.90 1.27 -7.01
N ALA A 337 -8.06 0.77 -5.78
CA ALA A 337 -9.35 0.66 -5.12
C ALA A 337 -9.93 2.04 -4.75
N ILE A 338 -9.13 2.96 -4.21
CA ILE A 338 -9.52 4.35 -3.95
C ILE A 338 -10.01 5.02 -5.23
N LEU A 339 -9.24 4.92 -6.32
CA LEU A 339 -9.62 5.50 -7.61
C LEU A 339 -10.98 4.95 -8.09
N GLN A 340 -11.21 3.65 -7.95
CA GLN A 340 -12.50 3.04 -8.30
C GLN A 340 -13.65 3.59 -7.43
N VAL A 341 -13.44 3.75 -6.12
CA VAL A 341 -14.45 4.29 -5.20
C VAL A 341 -14.75 5.76 -5.52
N ILE A 342 -13.74 6.59 -5.81
CA ILE A 342 -13.90 7.99 -6.24
C ILE A 342 -14.83 8.07 -7.46
N ILE A 343 -14.59 7.21 -8.46
CA ILE A 343 -15.38 7.21 -9.69
C ILE A 343 -16.83 6.74 -9.42
N GLU A 344 -17.04 5.65 -8.67
CA GLU A 344 -18.39 5.17 -8.39
C GLU A 344 -19.18 6.17 -7.52
N LEU A 345 -18.55 6.78 -6.52
CA LEU A 345 -19.18 7.81 -5.69
C LEU A 345 -19.44 9.10 -6.47
N GLY A 346 -18.51 9.51 -7.33
CA GLY A 346 -18.66 10.66 -8.22
C GLY A 346 -19.80 10.47 -9.22
N THR A 347 -19.90 9.30 -9.86
CA THR A 347 -21.01 9.00 -10.78
C THR A 347 -22.35 8.88 -10.06
N TYR A 348 -22.37 8.39 -8.82
CA TYR A 348 -23.56 8.40 -7.97
C TYR A 348 -24.00 9.82 -7.64
N LEU A 349 -23.08 10.69 -7.23
CA LEU A 349 -23.35 12.09 -6.95
C LEU A 349 -23.85 12.82 -8.20
N GLN A 350 -23.21 12.62 -9.36
CA GLN A 350 -23.64 13.24 -10.60
C GLN A 350 -25.10 12.86 -10.96
N ARG A 351 -25.46 11.58 -10.82
CA ARG A 351 -26.84 11.11 -11.01
C ARG A 351 -27.81 11.79 -10.03
N GLN A 352 -27.42 11.92 -8.76
CA GLN A 352 -28.21 12.63 -7.74
C GLN A 352 -28.45 14.10 -8.09
N LEU A 353 -27.40 14.80 -8.53
CA LEU A 353 -27.45 16.21 -8.90
C LEU A 353 -28.39 16.44 -10.09
N HIS A 354 -28.28 15.63 -11.15
CA HIS A 354 -29.16 15.72 -12.31
C HIS A 354 -30.65 15.54 -11.95
N LEU A 355 -30.96 14.67 -11.00
CA LEU A 355 -32.34 14.45 -10.54
C LEU A 355 -32.89 15.61 -9.69
N SER A 356 -32.02 16.38 -9.04
CA SER A 356 -32.42 17.31 -7.98
C SER A 356 -32.93 18.67 -8.47
N ARG A 357 -32.74 19.06 -9.74
CA ARG A 357 -33.17 20.36 -10.35
C ARG A 357 -32.82 21.63 -9.54
N LEU A 358 -31.95 21.54 -8.53
CA LEU A 358 -31.57 22.66 -7.66
C LEU A 358 -30.42 23.47 -8.28
N SER A 359 -30.57 24.79 -8.33
CA SER A 359 -29.50 25.72 -8.69
C SER A 359 -28.48 25.90 -7.54
N GLY A 360 -27.24 26.24 -7.88
CA GLY A 360 -26.19 26.57 -6.90
C GLY A 360 -25.46 25.38 -6.24
N LEU A 361 -25.75 24.14 -6.64
CA LEU A 361 -25.07 22.95 -6.08
C LEU A 361 -23.60 22.81 -6.50
N ALA A 362 -23.18 23.45 -7.60
CA ALA A 362 -21.79 23.41 -8.06
C ALA A 362 -20.83 24.08 -7.08
N GLY A 363 -21.18 25.27 -6.57
CA GLY A 363 -20.37 25.99 -5.57
C GLY A 363 -20.29 25.22 -4.25
N LEU A 364 -21.39 24.58 -3.84
CA LEU A 364 -21.41 23.71 -2.65
C LEU A 364 -20.57 22.45 -2.85
N SER A 365 -20.61 21.87 -4.05
CA SER A 365 -19.82 20.70 -4.40
C SER A 365 -18.33 21.02 -4.33
N LEU A 366 -17.92 22.14 -4.93
CA LEU A 366 -16.54 22.64 -4.86
C LEU A 366 -16.13 22.90 -3.42
N ALA A 367 -16.95 23.60 -2.63
CA ALA A 367 -16.67 23.91 -1.23
C ALA A 367 -16.47 22.63 -0.40
N GLY A 368 -17.34 21.62 -0.55
CA GLY A 368 -17.17 20.34 0.13
C GLY A 368 -15.89 19.64 -0.29
N PHE A 369 -15.62 19.53 -1.59
CA PHE A 369 -14.39 18.91 -2.12
C PHE A 369 -13.12 19.59 -1.62
N THR A 370 -13.05 20.92 -1.68
CA THR A 370 -11.89 21.68 -1.16
C THR A 370 -11.78 21.56 0.35
N THR A 371 -12.89 21.50 1.08
CA THR A 371 -12.87 21.26 2.54
C THR A 371 -12.30 19.88 2.84
N GLY A 372 -12.70 18.85 2.09
CA GLY A 372 -12.14 17.50 2.23
C GLY A 372 -10.63 17.47 2.01
N LEU A 373 -10.14 18.12 0.95
CA LEU A 373 -8.70 18.27 0.70
C LEU A 373 -8.00 19.00 1.84
N LEU A 374 -8.57 20.11 2.33
CA LEU A 374 -8.01 20.91 3.41
C LEU A 374 -7.95 20.12 4.72
N VAL A 375 -8.98 19.34 5.05
CA VAL A 375 -8.96 18.48 6.24
C VAL A 375 -7.79 17.51 6.16
N MET A 376 -7.62 16.80 5.03
CA MET A 376 -6.52 15.84 4.87
C MET A 376 -5.14 16.51 4.88
N TYR A 377 -5.01 17.66 4.20
CA TYR A 377 -3.77 18.42 4.16
C TYR A 377 -3.41 18.98 5.55
N SER A 378 -4.39 19.51 6.29
CA SER A 378 -4.19 19.99 7.66
C SER A 378 -3.83 18.87 8.62
N THR A 379 -4.44 17.68 8.49
CA THR A 379 -4.03 16.51 9.29
C THR A 379 -2.60 16.08 8.95
N ALA A 380 -2.20 16.12 7.67
CA ALA A 380 -0.83 15.82 7.28
C ALA A 380 0.18 16.86 7.78
N LEU A 381 -0.21 18.14 7.86
CA LEU A 381 0.64 19.21 8.38
C LEU A 381 0.79 19.18 9.90
N LEU A 382 -0.32 19.08 10.64
CA LEU A 382 -0.33 19.19 12.11
C LEU A 382 0.47 18.10 12.81
N VAL A 383 0.77 17.01 12.11
CA VAL A 383 1.43 15.84 12.69
C VAL A 383 2.87 15.68 12.17
N LYS A 384 3.31 16.51 11.22
CA LYS A 384 4.74 16.64 10.87
C LYS A 384 5.54 17.45 11.91
N PHE A 385 4.90 17.99 12.94
CA PHE A 385 5.49 18.83 13.98
C PHE A 385 5.32 18.25 15.38
#